data_AF-U2H6L7-F1
#
_entry.id   AF-U2H6L7-F1
#
_cell.length_a   1.000
_cell.length_b   1.000
_cell.length_c   1.000
_cell.angle_alpha   90.00
_cell.angle_beta   90.00
_cell.angle_gamma   90.00
#
_symmetry.space_group_name_H-M   'P 1'
#
loop_
_entity.id
_entity.type
_entity.pdbx_description
1 polymer ?
#
loop_
_entity_poly.entity_id
_entity_poly.type
_entity_poly.pdbx_seq_one_letter_code
_entity_poly.pdbx_strand_id
1 'polypeptide(L)' 'MAGNGKSGDNRRHGYVGGRTQFQNPTTGLWAKRDTQTGQIMDVKTSGGKFKGIREEK' A
#
# COMPACT_ATOMS: atom_id res chain seq x y z
N MET A 1 -16.32 5.44 -8.43
CA MET A 1 -16.42 4.87 -9.79
C MET A 1 -15.04 4.87 -10.44
N ALA A 2 -14.62 3.78 -11.08
CA ALA A 2 -13.42 3.73 -11.90
C ALA A 2 -13.74 4.34 -13.27
N GLY A 3 -13.07 5.44 -13.64
CA GLY A 3 -13.19 6.03 -14.96
C GLY A 3 -12.36 5.24 -15.97
N ASN A 4 -12.97 4.82 -17.07
CA ASN A 4 -12.34 4.11 -18.19
C ASN A 4 -11.34 5.05 -18.92
N GLY A 5 -10.13 5.19 -18.36
CA GLY A 5 -9.01 5.87 -19.00
C GLY A 5 -8.17 4.89 -19.83
N LYS A 6 -8.28 5.03 -21.16
CA LYS A 6 -7.47 4.45 -22.25
C LYS A 6 -6.35 3.46 -21.87
N SER A 7 -6.52 2.20 -22.28
CA SER A 7 -5.47 1.17 -22.34
C SER A 7 -4.29 1.64 -23.19
N GLY A 8 -3.06 1.54 -22.68
CA GLY A 8 -1.87 1.91 -23.45
C GLY A 8 -0.53 1.95 -22.70
N ASP A 9 -0.52 1.86 -21.38
CA ASP A 9 0.71 1.75 -20.58
C ASP A 9 0.51 0.58 -19.61
N ASN A 10 1.42 -0.39 -19.59
CA ASN A 10 1.32 -1.62 -18.78
C ASN A 10 1.58 -1.32 -17.29
N ARG A 11 0.90 -0.32 -16.75
CA ARG A 11 1.08 0.24 -15.41
C ARG A 11 -0.27 0.28 -14.71
N ARG A 12 -0.28 -0.14 -13.44
CA ARG A 12 -1.49 -0.13 -12.62
C ARG A 12 -1.91 1.31 -12.34
N HIS A 13 -3.09 1.69 -12.79
CA HIS A 13 -3.74 2.94 -12.40
C HIS A 13 -4.44 2.75 -11.05
N GLY A 14 -3.92 3.40 -10.00
CA GLY A 14 -4.54 3.43 -8.67
C GLY A 14 -3.83 2.63 -7.57
N TYR A 15 -4.37 2.77 -6.36
CA TYR A 15 -3.85 2.15 -5.14
C TYR A 15 -4.08 0.62 -5.14
N VAL A 16 -3.20 -0.13 -4.46
CA VAL A 16 -3.41 -1.58 -4.25
C VAL A 16 -4.56 -1.79 -3.26
N GLY A 17 -5.72 -2.24 -3.76
CA GLY A 17 -6.92 -2.47 -2.95
C GLY A 17 -6.79 -3.58 -1.90
N GLY A 18 -5.92 -4.58 -2.11
CA GLY A 18 -5.71 -5.68 -1.16
C GLY A 18 -4.69 -5.40 -0.04
N ARG A 19 -4.12 -4.19 0.01
CA ARG A 19 -3.04 -3.86 0.94
C ARG A 19 -3.27 -2.52 1.62
N THR A 20 -2.97 -2.48 2.89
CA THR A 20 -2.88 -1.27 3.70
C THR A 20 -1.46 -1.09 4.21
N GLN A 21 -1.15 0.12 4.66
CA GLN A 21 0.09 0.42 5.36
C GLN A 21 -0.16 1.17 6.66
N PHE A 22 0.68 0.93 7.65
CA PHE A 22 0.67 1.66 8.91
C PHE A 22 2.11 1.94 9.34
N GLN A 23 2.29 2.98 10.15
CA GLN A 23 3.57 3.24 10.78
C GLN A 23 3.66 2.44 12.08
N ASN A 24 4.70 1.63 12.21
CA ASN A 24 4.99 0.94 13.46
C ASN A 24 5.52 1.98 14.48
N PRO A 25 4.84 2.20 15.62
CA PRO A 25 5.25 3.20 16.61
C PRO A 25 6.55 2.84 17.33
N THR A 26 6.92 1.57 17.38
CA THR A 26 8.15 1.10 18.05
C THR A 26 9.39 1.35 17.21
N THR A 27 9.30 1.14 15.90
CA THR A 27 10.46 1.26 14.99
C THR A 27 10.42 2.52 14.12
N GLY A 28 9.28 3.21 14.06
CA GLY A 28 9.02 4.33 13.15
C GLY A 28 8.92 3.93 11.67
N LEU A 29 9.05 2.64 11.36
CA LEU A 29 9.05 2.12 10.00
C LEU A 29 7.64 1.87 9.48
N TRP A 30 7.47 1.99 8.17
CA TRP A 30 6.20 1.71 7.51
C TRP A 30 6.11 0.22 7.16
N ALA A 31 5.01 -0.42 7.54
CA ALA A 31 4.74 -1.83 7.25
C ALA A 31 3.51 -1.98 6.34
N LYS A 32 3.50 -3.02 5.50
CA LYS A 32 2.33 -3.43 4.71
C LYS A 32 1.55 -4.47 5.48
N ARG A 33 0.24 -4.31 5.53
CA ARG A 33 -0.70 -5.31 6.00
C ARG A 33 -1.56 -5.80 4.85
N ASP A 34 -1.76 -7.10 4.79
CA ASP A 34 -2.78 -7.69 3.93
C ASP A 34 -4.17 -7.43 4.53
N THR A 35 -5.09 -6.90 3.74
CA THR A 35 -6.40 -6.46 4.26
C THR A 35 -7.39 -7.59 4.44
N GLN A 36 -7.10 -8.78 3.90
CA GLN A 36 -7.95 -9.96 4.02
C GLN A 36 -7.52 -10.84 5.19
N THR A 37 -6.21 -11.03 5.35
CA THR A 37 -5.64 -11.93 6.37
C THR A 37 -5.11 -11.21 7.60
N GLY A 38 -4.88 -9.89 7.52
CA GLY A 38 -4.29 -9.09 8.59
C GLY A 38 -2.78 -9.30 8.78
N GLN A 39 -2.15 -10.14 7.96
CA GLN A 39 -0.74 -10.48 8.05
C GLN A 39 0.16 -9.30 7.65
N ILE A 40 1.28 -9.17 8.34
CA ILE A 40 2.34 -8.22 7.98
C ILE A 40 3.15 -8.84 6.86
N MET A 41 3.10 -8.22 5.67
CA MET A 41 3.78 -8.77 4.50
C MET A 41 5.21 -8.26 4.35
N ASP A 42 5.43 -6.99 4.66
CA ASP A 42 6.70 -6.33 4.36
C ASP A 42 6.90 -5.12 5.26
N VAL A 43 8.13 -4.86 5.67
CA VAL A 43 8.50 -3.70 6.49
C VAL A 43 9.55 -2.91 5.73
N LYS A 44 9.28 -1.63 5.53
CA LYS A 44 10.17 -0.75 4.80
C LYS A 44 11.38 -0.42 5.66
N THR A 45 12.56 -0.73 5.18
CA THR A 45 13.83 -0.36 5.82
C THR A 45 14.23 1.08 5.47
N SER A 46 13.94 1.51 4.24
CA SER A 46 14.02 2.91 3.84
C SER A 46 12.84 3.69 4.43
N GLY A 47 13.09 4.85 5.03
CA GLY A 47 12.04 5.67 5.65
C GLY A 47 10.85 6.03 4.74
N GLY A 48 9.76 6.46 5.38
CA GLY A 48 8.54 6.98 4.73
C GLY A 48 7.59 5.91 4.16
N LYS A 49 6.48 6.36 3.57
CA LYS A 49 5.36 5.52 3.13
C LYS A 49 5.69 4.67 1.88
N PHE A 50 4.97 3.58 1.69
CA PHE A 50 4.93 2.84 0.42
C PHE A 50 4.12 3.61 -0.62
N LYS A 51 4.69 3.74 -1.82
CA LYS A 51 4.00 4.37 -2.96
C LYS A 51 2.83 3.50 -3.42
N GLY A 52 1.65 4.11 -3.55
CA GLY A 52 0.46 3.43 -4.08
C GLY A 52 -0.19 2.41 -3.14
N ILE A 53 0.07 2.49 -1.83
CA ILE A 53 -0.63 1.73 -0.79
C ILE A 53 -1.42 2.71 0.08
N ARG A 54 -2.65 2.37 0.45
CA ARG A 54 -3.48 3.22 1.32
C ARG A 54 -3.03 3.08 2.77
N GLU A 55 -3.05 4.17 3.51
CA GLU A 55 -2.82 4.15 4.95
C GLU A 55 -4.03 3.61 5.71
N GLU A 56 -3.80 2.85 6.77
CA GLU A 56 -4.83 2.46 7.73
C GLU A 56 -5.33 3.73 8.44
N LYS A 57 -6.65 3.89 8.55
CA LYS A 57 -7.25 4.96 9.35
C LYS A 57 -7.44 4.50 10.78
#